data_AF-A0A699SHD2-F1
#
_entry.id   AF-A0A699SHD2-F1
#
_cell.length_a   1.000
_cell.length_b   1.000
_cell.length_c   1.000
_cell.angle_alpha   90.00
_cell.angle_beta   90.00
_cell.angle_gamma   90.00
#
_symmetry.space_group_name_H-M   'P 1'
#
loop_
_entity.id
_entity.type
_entity.pdbx_description
1 polymer ?
#
loop_
_entity_poly.entity_id
_entity_poly.type
_entity_poly.pdbx_seq_one_letter_code
_entity_poly.pdbx_strand_id
1 'polypeptide(L)'
;NGRTKAMGIEAANNTPWSEVRKWMTEEFCLRSVIQRMEQELYNLRMKGMDIDGYTNRFHELALLCLIMVETEAVKVEQYIRGLTKSIYGDVTSSQPATINDVVCLAYQLAGQLIQDKADEATESEKRKGEGDRGSRGDNR
;
A
#
# COMPACT_ATOMS: atom_id res chain seq x y z
N ASN A 1 -15.83 26.15 18.63
CA ASN A 1 -16.64 27.35 18.25
C ASN A 1 -16.23 28.66 18.98
N GLY A 2 -15.03 28.74 19.57
CA GLY A 2 -14.54 29.96 20.26
C GLY A 2 -13.68 30.88 19.38
N ARG A 3 -12.97 30.32 18.38
CA ARG A 3 -12.08 31.08 17.49
C ARG A 3 -12.79 32.03 16.51
N THR A 4 -13.96 31.64 16.00
CA THR A 4 -14.78 32.50 15.14
C THR A 4 -15.37 33.70 15.88
N LYS A 5 -15.48 33.66 17.22
CA LYS A 5 -15.87 34.81 18.03
C LYS A 5 -14.72 35.79 18.31
N ALA A 6 -13.47 35.36 18.12
CA ALA A 6 -12.28 36.19 18.32
C ALA A 6 -11.80 36.88 17.02
N MET A 7 -12.26 36.41 15.86
CA MET A 7 -11.89 36.93 14.55
C MET A 7 -13.02 37.81 13.99
N GLY A 8 -12.70 39.04 13.58
CA GLY A 8 -13.68 39.92 12.92
C GLY A 8 -14.11 39.39 11.55
N ILE A 9 -15.31 39.75 11.10
CA ILE A 9 -15.91 39.26 9.84
C ILE A 9 -14.99 39.48 8.63
N GLU A 10 -14.31 40.62 8.57
CA GLU A 10 -13.39 40.96 7.48
C GLU A 10 -12.13 40.09 7.48
N ALA A 11 -11.56 39.79 8.66
CA ALA A 11 -10.41 38.90 8.78
C ALA A 11 -10.79 37.44 8.46
N ALA A 12 -11.98 37.01 8.87
CA ALA A 12 -12.51 35.68 8.55
C ALA A 12 -12.72 35.49 7.04
N ASN A 13 -13.27 36.51 6.35
CA ASN A 13 -13.49 36.46 4.90
C ASN A 13 -12.20 36.49 4.07
N ASN A 14 -11.12 37.09 4.61
CA ASN A 14 -9.81 37.13 3.97
C ASN A 14 -8.91 35.94 4.35
N THR A 15 -9.39 34.99 5.16
CA THR A 15 -8.59 33.85 5.59
C THR A 15 -8.41 32.86 4.43
N PRO A 16 -7.16 32.48 4.09
CA PRO A 16 -6.90 31.47 3.07
C PRO A 16 -7.56 30.11 3.40
N TRP A 17 -8.07 29.42 2.37
CA TRP A 17 -8.69 28.10 2.54
C TRP A 17 -7.77 27.03 3.18
N SER A 18 -6.44 27.18 3.04
CA SER A 18 -5.46 26.34 3.74
C SER A 18 -5.53 26.49 5.26
N GLU A 19 -5.65 27.72 5.77
CA GLU A 19 -5.78 28.00 7.20
C GLU A 19 -7.13 27.54 7.75
N VAL A 20 -8.21 27.71 6.98
CA VAL A 20 -9.54 27.20 7.36
C VAL A 20 -9.52 25.67 7.51
N ARG A 21 -8.91 24.95 6.54
CA ARG A 21 -8.73 23.49 6.63
C ARG A 21 -7.90 23.09 7.85
N LYS A 22 -6.85 23.84 8.16
CA LYS A 22 -6.02 23.60 9.34
C LYS A 22 -6.84 23.73 10.63
N TRP A 23 -7.63 24.80 10.78
CA TRP A 23 -8.48 24.97 11.98
C TRP A 23 -9.58 23.91 12.08
N MET A 24 -10.20 23.55 10.95
CA MET A 24 -11.18 22.45 10.93
C MET A 24 -10.53 21.13 11.36
N THR A 25 -9.30 20.87 10.94
CA THR A 25 -8.54 19.69 11.33
C THR A 25 -8.15 19.76 12.82
N GLU A 26 -7.70 20.90 13.33
CA GLU A 26 -7.33 21.07 14.75
C GLU A 26 -8.53 20.96 15.70
N GLU A 27 -9.69 21.51 15.33
CA GLU A 27 -10.87 21.58 16.20
C GLU A 27 -11.74 20.32 16.12
N PHE A 28 -11.83 19.68 14.95
CA PHE A 28 -12.74 18.54 14.74
C PHE A 28 -12.04 17.20 14.55
N CYS A 29 -10.76 17.19 14.17
CA CYS A 29 -10.00 15.96 14.02
C CYS A 29 -9.27 15.67 15.34
N LEU A 30 -9.84 14.78 16.17
CA LEU A 30 -9.24 14.38 17.44
C LEU A 30 -7.78 13.96 17.22
N ARG A 31 -6.84 14.64 17.88
CA ARG A 31 -5.40 14.37 17.76
C ARG A 31 -5.05 12.89 17.98
N SER A 32 -5.78 12.21 18.86
CA SER A 32 -5.64 10.79 19.16
C SER A 32 -6.09 9.86 18.02
N VAL A 33 -6.97 10.31 17.13
CA VAL A 33 -7.38 9.57 15.92
C VAL A 33 -6.28 9.68 14.87
N ILE A 34 -5.77 10.89 14.64
CA ILE A 34 -4.64 11.14 13.72
C ILE A 34 -3.43 10.31 14.13
N GLN A 35 -3.03 10.37 15.41
CA GLN A 35 -1.90 9.59 15.92
C GLN A 35 -2.06 8.08 15.73
N ARG A 36 -3.29 7.55 15.89
CA ARG A 36 -3.55 6.12 15.66
C ARG A 36 -3.40 5.75 14.18
N MET A 37 -3.90 6.60 13.28
CA MET A 37 -3.77 6.40 11.84
C MET A 37 -2.31 6.52 11.38
N GLU A 38 -1.56 7.48 11.90
CA GLU A 38 -0.11 7.63 11.64
C GLU A 38 0.65 6.39 12.10
N GLN A 39 0.35 5.90 13.31
CA GLN A 39 0.97 4.69 13.84
C GLN A 39 0.62 3.45 13.02
N GLU A 40 -0.62 3.37 12.54
CA GLU A 40 -1.07 2.29 11.69
C GLU A 40 -0.37 2.33 10.32
N LEU A 41 -0.28 3.50 9.68
CA LEU A 41 0.44 3.68 8.42
C LEU A 41 1.90 3.30 8.58
N TYR A 42 2.53 3.71 9.69
CA TYR A 42 3.91 3.35 9.97
C TYR A 42 4.12 1.83 10.07
N ASN A 43 3.18 1.15 10.72
CA ASN A 43 3.19 -0.29 10.93
C ASN A 43 2.55 -1.10 9.79
N LEU A 44 2.05 -0.45 8.74
CA LEU A 44 1.37 -1.13 7.64
C LEU A 44 2.34 -2.05 6.91
N ARG A 45 1.93 -3.29 6.70
CA ARG A 45 2.68 -4.34 6.00
C ARG A 45 1.74 -5.14 5.12
N MET A 46 2.16 -5.43 3.91
CA MET A 46 1.48 -6.33 2.99
C MET A 46 1.50 -7.76 3.56
N LYS A 47 0.36 -8.45 3.53
CA LYS A 47 0.21 -9.80 4.07
C LYS A 47 0.16 -10.81 2.92
N GLY A 48 1.11 -11.74 2.89
CA GLY A 48 1.17 -12.76 1.84
C GLY A 48 1.29 -12.12 0.45
N MET A 49 0.31 -12.39 -0.42
CA MET A 49 0.21 -11.84 -1.79
C MET A 49 -0.94 -10.82 -1.93
N ASP A 50 -1.50 -10.32 -0.82
CA ASP A 50 -2.66 -9.42 -0.81
C ASP A 50 -2.25 -7.97 -1.12
N ILE A 51 -1.98 -7.70 -2.41
CA ILE A 51 -1.60 -6.37 -2.89
C ILE A 51 -2.80 -5.40 -2.90
N ASP A 52 -4.00 -5.91 -3.16
CA ASP A 52 -5.24 -5.13 -3.17
C ASP A 52 -5.56 -4.61 -1.77
N GLY A 53 -5.59 -5.49 -0.77
CA GLY A 53 -5.84 -5.12 0.61
C GLY A 53 -4.79 -4.16 1.15
N TYR A 54 -3.52 -4.39 0.81
CA TYR A 54 -2.42 -3.49 1.18
C TYR A 54 -2.59 -2.09 0.57
N THR A 55 -2.81 -2.00 -0.74
CA THR A 55 -2.90 -0.73 -1.47
C THR A 55 -4.12 0.08 -1.05
N ASN A 56 -5.27 -0.58 -0.90
CA ASN A 56 -6.49 0.08 -0.44
C ASN A 56 -6.31 0.66 0.96
N ARG A 57 -5.74 -0.12 1.90
CA ARG A 57 -5.50 0.37 3.26
C ARG A 57 -4.48 1.50 3.29
N PHE A 58 -3.44 1.43 2.46
CA PHE A 58 -2.47 2.51 2.34
C PHE A 58 -3.13 3.80 1.87
N HIS A 59 -3.96 3.76 0.82
CA HIS A 59 -4.65 4.95 0.31
C HIS A 59 -5.61 5.55 1.34
N GLU A 60 -6.39 4.73 2.04
CA GLU A 60 -7.24 5.19 3.14
C GLU A 60 -6.44 5.95 4.21
N LEU A 61 -5.33 5.38 4.67
CA LEU A 61 -4.49 5.98 5.70
C LEU A 61 -3.76 7.23 5.20
N ALA A 62 -3.26 7.23 3.96
CA ALA A 62 -2.58 8.36 3.36
C ALA A 62 -3.51 9.56 3.13
N LEU A 63 -4.78 9.32 2.78
CA LEU A 63 -5.80 10.37 2.66
C LEU A 63 -6.15 11.01 4.00
N LEU A 64 -6.10 10.23 5.08
CA LEU A 64 -6.43 10.71 6.43
C LEU A 64 -5.23 11.35 7.15
N CYS A 65 -4.01 10.93 6.83
CA CYS A 65 -2.76 11.44 7.42
C CYS A 65 -2.13 12.59 6.59
N LEU A 66 -2.93 13.59 6.22
CA LEU A 66 -2.51 14.72 5.36
C LEU A 66 -1.25 15.46 5.84
N ILE A 67 -0.98 15.45 7.16
CA ILE A 67 0.16 16.16 7.77
C ILE A 67 1.47 15.35 7.66
N MET A 68 1.42 14.02 7.67
CA MET A 68 2.64 13.18 7.72
C MET A 68 3.09 12.69 6.33
N VAL A 69 2.19 12.64 5.35
CA VAL A 69 2.49 12.17 3.97
C VAL A 69 2.38 13.32 2.96
N GLU A 70 3.05 14.42 3.28
CA GLU A 70 2.84 15.70 2.60
C GLU A 70 3.49 15.75 1.20
N THR A 71 4.54 14.96 0.96
CA THR A 71 5.25 14.91 -0.32
C THR A 71 5.10 13.55 -1.02
N GLU A 72 5.16 13.55 -2.35
CA GLU A 72 5.14 12.32 -3.15
C GLU A 72 6.27 11.35 -2.75
N ALA A 73 7.48 11.85 -2.54
CA ALA A 73 8.62 11.03 -2.14
C ALA A 73 8.36 10.27 -0.83
N VAL A 74 7.77 10.94 0.16
CA VAL A 74 7.42 10.29 1.43
C VAL A 74 6.33 9.23 1.22
N LYS A 75 5.33 9.48 0.35
CA LYS A 75 4.29 8.47 0.02
C LYS A 75 4.94 7.21 -0.55
N VAL A 76 5.82 7.40 -1.53
CA VAL A 76 6.53 6.30 -2.21
C VAL A 76 7.37 5.51 -1.20
N GLU A 77 8.18 6.18 -0.38
CA GLU A 77 9.02 5.51 0.62
C GLU A 77 8.19 4.70 1.62
N GLN A 78 7.09 5.28 2.14
CA GLN A 78 6.22 4.57 3.08
C GLN A 78 5.53 3.37 2.43
N TYR A 79 5.12 3.48 1.16
CA TYR A 79 4.54 2.37 0.41
C TYR A 79 5.57 1.24 0.23
N ILE A 80 6.77 1.56 -0.24
CA ILE A 80 7.84 0.57 -0.44
C ILE A 80 8.17 -0.16 0.87
N ARG A 81 8.25 0.55 2.00
CA ARG A 81 8.56 -0.04 3.31
C ARG A 81 7.54 -1.09 3.77
N GLY A 82 6.30 -1.00 3.30
CA GLY A 82 5.25 -1.96 3.65
C GLY A 82 5.22 -3.21 2.77
N LEU A 83 5.93 -3.22 1.65
CA LEU A 83 5.91 -4.34 0.70
C LEU A 83 6.57 -5.61 1.26
N THR A 84 6.15 -6.75 0.72
CA THR A 84 6.79 -8.03 1.03
C THR A 84 8.18 -8.13 0.42
N LYS A 85 9.06 -8.90 1.07
CA LYS A 85 10.44 -9.11 0.62
C LYS A 85 10.55 -9.67 -0.81
N SER A 86 9.51 -10.36 -1.29
CA SER A 86 9.48 -10.95 -2.62
C SER A 86 9.43 -9.93 -3.76
N ILE A 87 8.91 -8.72 -3.52
CA ILE A 87 8.83 -7.66 -4.53
C ILE A 87 9.57 -6.39 -4.13
N TYR A 88 9.91 -6.24 -2.84
CA TYR A 88 10.60 -5.06 -2.30
C TYR A 88 11.87 -4.69 -3.08
N GLY A 89 12.71 -5.69 -3.40
CA GLY A 89 13.97 -5.46 -4.09
C GLY A 89 13.78 -4.88 -5.49
N ASP A 90 12.90 -5.50 -6.27
CA ASP A 90 12.64 -5.12 -7.66
C ASP A 90 11.97 -3.74 -7.75
N VAL A 91 10.99 -3.48 -6.88
CA VAL A 91 10.34 -2.16 -6.80
C VAL A 91 11.34 -1.07 -6.42
N THR A 92 12.20 -1.33 -5.42
CA THR A 92 13.22 -0.35 -4.99
C THR A 92 14.22 -0.07 -6.11
N SER A 93 14.64 -1.10 -6.84
CA SER A 93 15.59 -0.96 -7.95
C SER A 93 15.05 -0.13 -9.12
N SER A 94 13.71 -0.14 -9.30
CA SER A 94 13.02 0.59 -10.36
C SER A 94 12.89 2.10 -10.08
N GLN A 95 13.19 2.55 -8.86
CA GLN A 95 13.16 3.96 -8.44
C GLN A 95 11.88 4.71 -8.88
N PRO A 96 10.69 4.26 -8.43
CA PRO A 96 9.44 4.94 -8.77
C PRO A 96 9.41 6.39 -8.25
N ALA A 97 8.97 7.31 -9.10
CA ALA A 97 8.92 8.73 -8.77
C ALA A 97 7.60 9.14 -8.11
N THR A 98 6.51 8.43 -8.38
CA THR A 98 5.16 8.73 -7.89
C THR A 98 4.51 7.54 -7.20
N ILE A 99 3.47 7.82 -6.41
CA ILE A 99 2.68 6.75 -5.78
C ILE A 99 2.03 5.82 -6.82
N ASN A 100 1.65 6.34 -7.98
CA ASN A 100 1.04 5.53 -9.03
C ASN A 100 2.07 4.58 -9.67
N ASP A 101 3.31 5.04 -9.87
CA ASP A 101 4.38 4.20 -10.43
C ASP A 101 4.66 3.00 -9.51
N VAL A 102 4.82 3.25 -8.21
CA VAL A 102 5.11 2.19 -7.24
C VAL A 102 3.94 1.21 -7.10
N VAL A 103 2.70 1.70 -7.13
CA VAL A 103 1.49 0.85 -7.12
C VAL A 103 1.47 -0.03 -8.36
N CYS A 104 1.60 0.56 -9.56
CA CYS A 104 1.61 -0.20 -10.82
C CYS A 104 2.69 -1.30 -10.83
N LEU A 105 3.92 -0.98 -10.39
CA LEU A 105 5.01 -1.95 -10.29
C LEU A 105 4.69 -3.08 -9.32
N ALA A 106 4.15 -2.74 -8.14
CA ALA A 106 3.82 -3.74 -7.13
C ALA A 106 2.73 -4.71 -7.62
N TYR A 107 1.72 -4.22 -8.34
CA TYR A 107 0.70 -5.06 -8.97
C TYR A 107 1.26 -5.98 -10.05
N GLN A 108 2.14 -5.47 -10.91
CA GLN A 108 2.78 -6.26 -11.96
C GLN A 108 3.60 -7.41 -11.36
N LEU A 109 4.45 -7.11 -10.38
CA LEU A 109 5.33 -8.10 -9.74
C LEU A 109 4.54 -9.11 -8.90
N ALA A 110 3.51 -8.67 -8.18
CA ALA A 110 2.63 -9.58 -7.46
C ALA A 110 1.89 -10.53 -8.42
N GLY A 111 1.41 -10.03 -9.56
CA GLY A 111 0.78 -10.84 -10.60
C GLY A 111 1.73 -11.89 -11.19
N GLN A 112 2.97 -11.51 -11.50
CA GLN A 112 4.00 -12.43 -12.00
C GLN A 112 4.26 -13.58 -11.02
N LEU A 113 4.46 -13.26 -9.74
CA LEU A 113 4.67 -14.25 -8.68
C LEU A 113 3.48 -15.22 -8.48
N ILE A 114 2.25 -14.79 -8.75
CA ILE A 114 1.07 -15.67 -8.70
C ILE A 114 1.12 -16.64 -9.88
N GLN A 115 1.45 -16.17 -11.07
CA GLN A 115 1.56 -16.99 -12.27
C GLN A 115 2.70 -18.01 -12.16
N ASP A 116 3.89 -17.58 -11.74
CA ASP A 116 5.05 -18.46 -11.59
C ASP A 116 4.75 -19.65 -10.65
N LYS A 117 4.04 -19.39 -9.54
CA LYS A 117 3.62 -20.44 -8.60
C LYS A 117 2.58 -21.39 -9.17
N ALA A 118 1.69 -20.90 -10.02
CA ALA A 118 0.71 -21.75 -10.70
C ALA A 118 1.41 -22.68 -11.70
N ASP A 119 2.37 -22.15 -12.46
CA ASP A 119 3.12 -22.91 -13.45
C ASP A 119 3.98 -24.00 -12.80
N GLU A 120 4.68 -23.69 -11.70
CA GLU A 120 5.44 -24.67 -10.90
C GLU A 120 4.55 -25.82 -10.39
N ALA A 121 3.33 -25.51 -9.95
CA ALA A 121 2.38 -26.53 -9.49
C ALA A 121 2.01 -27.49 -10.63
N THR A 122 1.70 -26.97 -11.82
CA THR A 122 1.34 -27.81 -12.98
C THR A 122 2.48 -28.71 -13.45
N GLU A 123 3.72 -28.22 -13.44
CA GLU A 123 4.89 -29.00 -13.85
C GLU A 123 5.20 -30.10 -12.83
N SER A 124 5.01 -29.83 -11.53
CA SER A 124 5.20 -30.81 -10.47
C SER A 124 4.20 -31.98 -10.56
N GLU A 125 2.96 -31.72 -10.97
CA GLU A 125 1.93 -32.75 -11.18
C GLU A 125 2.24 -33.63 -12.40
N LYS A 126 2.71 -33.04 -13.50
CA LYS A 126 3.06 -33.76 -14.73
C LYS A 126 4.17 -34.80 -14.49
N ARG A 127 5.23 -34.42 -13.77
CA ARG A 127 6.36 -35.33 -13.44
C ARG A 127 5.97 -36.49 -12.54
N LYS A 128 4.93 -36.33 -11.72
CA LYS A 128 4.43 -37.40 -10.83
C LYS A 128 3.57 -38.45 -11.57
N GLY A 129 2.88 -38.05 -12.65
CA GLY A 129 2.05 -38.95 -13.45
C GLY A 129 2.83 -39.86 -14.42
N GLU A 130 4.08 -39.53 -14.74
CA GLU A 130 4.91 -40.28 -15.69
C GLU A 130 5.72 -41.41 -15.03
N GLY A 131 5.90 -41.38 -13.71
CA GLY A 131 6.71 -42.38 -12.97
C GLY A 131 6.07 -43.76 -12.79
N ASP A 132 4.77 -43.93 -13.05
CA ASP A 132 4.01 -45.12 -12.60
C ASP A 132 3.62 -46.09 -13.75
N ARG A 133 4.13 -45.89 -14.98
CA ARG A 133 3.75 -46.70 -16.15
C ARG A 133 4.81 -47.69 -16.65
N GLY A 134 5.88 -47.90 -15.90
CA GLY A 134 7.04 -48.67 -16.36
C GLY A 134 7.33 -49.95 -15.57
N SER A 135 6.47 -50.98 -15.63
CA SER A 135 6.88 -52.40 -15.62
C SER A 135 5.68 -53.33 -15.45
N ARG A 136 5.16 -53.84 -16.56
CA ARG A 136 4.49 -55.14 -16.60
C ARG A 136 5.14 -55.93 -17.71
N GLY A 137 6.30 -56.48 -17.37
CA GLY A 137 7.02 -57.42 -18.22
C GLY A 137 6.17 -58.67 -18.39
N ASP A 138 5.78 -58.92 -19.64
CA ASP A 138 5.26 -60.19 -20.11
C ASP A 138 6.24 -61.32 -19.75
N ASN A 139 5.73 -62.41 -19.19
CA ASN A 139 6.46 -63.67 -19.22
C ASN A 139 5.57 -64.77 -19.79
N ARG A 140 6.20 -65.50 -20.71
CA ARG A 140 5.69 -66.53 -21.61
C ARG A 140 5.54 -67.87 -20.89
#